data_AF-A0A7W8MHI5-F1
#
_entry.id   AF-A0A7W8MHI5-F1
#
_cell.length_a   1.000
_cell.length_b   1.000
_cell.length_c   1.000
_cell.angle_alpha   90.00
_cell.angle_beta   90.00
_cell.angle_gamma   90.00
#
_symmetry.space_group_name_H-M   'P 1'
#
loop_
_entity.id
_entity.type
_entity.pdbx_description
1 polymer ?
#
loop_
_entity_poly.entity_id
_entity_poly.type
_entity_poly.pdbx_seq_one_letter_code
_entity_poly.pdbx_strand_id
1 'polypeptide(L)'
;MEAADIGILGIAGILLAAAAASAAVLSGCRRRQKLLSILRSETLGLSREVAELAEAICSRQADGRIIDQDVLDRYSLTEPQTYPGLIPSLWRLPTDLAGRAVEFHGQLCLARSRLAAWRRGERGSISTYLLVSALTRSANSGDGILRESTRRLGWPTGWKPEMPLASALVEGIERTNPELLDGGYWSPPA
;
A
#
# COMPACT_ATOMS: atom_id res chain seq x y z
N MET A 1 -17.62 -43.48 -44.52
CA MET A 1 -17.12 -42.60 -43.45
C MET A 1 -16.63 -41.36 -44.15
N GLU A 2 -17.57 -40.44 -44.34
CA GLU A 2 -17.54 -39.38 -45.35
C GLU A 2 -16.86 -38.13 -44.79
N ALA A 3 -16.34 -37.27 -45.66
CA ALA A 3 -15.62 -36.04 -45.32
C ALA A 3 -16.35 -35.11 -44.31
N ALA A 4 -17.66 -35.29 -44.12
CA ALA A 4 -18.46 -34.63 -43.09
C ALA A 4 -18.04 -34.96 -41.65
N ASP A 5 -17.63 -36.21 -41.34
CA ASP A 5 -17.26 -36.63 -39.99
C ASP A 5 -15.92 -35.99 -39.54
N ILE A 6 -14.99 -35.81 -40.48
CA ILE A 6 -13.70 -35.14 -40.25
C ILE A 6 -13.91 -33.63 -40.03
N GLY A 7 -14.83 -33.02 -40.76
CA GLY A 7 -15.22 -31.62 -40.57
C GLY A 7 -15.87 -31.36 -39.20
N ILE A 8 -16.75 -32.26 -38.76
CA ILE A 8 -17.42 -32.17 -37.44
C ILE A 8 -16.42 -32.35 -36.30
N LEU A 9 -15.50 -33.31 -36.39
CA LEU A 9 -14.42 -33.51 -35.40
C LEU A 9 -13.46 -32.30 -35.34
N GLY A 10 -13.12 -31.70 -36.49
CA GLY A 10 -12.31 -30.49 -36.55
C GLY A 10 -12.98 -29.28 -35.90
N ILE A 11 -14.26 -29.06 -36.17
CA ILE A 11 -15.05 -27.98 -35.56
C ILE A 11 -15.20 -28.19 -34.05
N ALA A 12 -15.48 -29.42 -33.61
CA ALA A 12 -15.56 -29.75 -32.18
C ALA A 12 -14.24 -29.48 -31.45
N GLY A 13 -13.09 -29.82 -32.06
CA GLY A 13 -11.76 -29.53 -31.52
C GLY A 13 -11.49 -28.03 -31.37
N ILE A 14 -11.86 -27.23 -32.38
CA ILE A 14 -11.72 -25.76 -32.34
C ILE A 14 -12.59 -25.15 -31.24
N LEU A 15 -13.84 -25.60 -31.10
CA LEU A 15 -14.76 -25.12 -30.06
C LEU A 15 -14.27 -25.48 -28.65
N LEU A 16 -13.73 -26.67 -28.45
CA LEU A 16 -13.12 -27.08 -27.18
C LEU A 16 -11.88 -26.24 -26.84
N ALA A 17 -11.01 -25.98 -27.82
CA ALA A 17 -9.84 -25.13 -27.63
C ALA A 17 -10.24 -23.68 -27.30
N ALA A 18 -11.24 -23.13 -27.99
CA ALA A 18 -11.79 -21.81 -27.71
C ALA A 18 -12.41 -21.75 -26.31
N ALA A 19 -13.21 -22.74 -25.92
CA ALA A 19 -13.81 -22.82 -24.59
C ALA A 19 -12.74 -22.92 -23.48
N ALA A 20 -11.69 -23.72 -23.70
CA ALA A 20 -10.56 -23.81 -22.76
C ALA A 20 -9.80 -22.48 -22.64
N ALA A 21 -9.56 -21.78 -23.76
CA ALA A 21 -8.94 -20.46 -23.76
C ALA A 21 -9.81 -19.42 -23.04
N SER A 22 -11.12 -19.39 -23.30
CA SER A 22 -12.07 -18.52 -22.61
C SER A 22 -12.13 -18.83 -21.10
N ALA A 23 -12.14 -20.10 -20.72
CA ALA A 23 -12.11 -20.52 -19.31
C ALA A 23 -10.80 -20.09 -18.62
N ALA A 24 -9.66 -20.21 -19.31
CA ALA A 24 -8.37 -19.75 -18.81
C ALA A 24 -8.38 -18.23 -18.58
N VAL A 25 -8.88 -17.45 -19.54
CA VAL A 25 -9.03 -15.99 -19.43
C VAL A 25 -9.94 -15.61 -18.25
N LEU A 26 -11.11 -16.25 -18.12
CA LEU A 26 -12.03 -16.01 -17.01
C LEU A 26 -11.40 -16.35 -15.66
N SER A 27 -10.67 -17.47 -15.57
CA SER A 27 -9.96 -17.84 -14.35
C SER A 27 -8.87 -16.82 -13.98
N GLY A 28 -8.16 -16.28 -14.98
CA GLY A 28 -7.18 -15.21 -14.82
C GLY A 28 -7.80 -13.92 -14.31
N CYS A 29 -8.93 -13.51 -14.89
CA CYS A 29 -9.70 -12.35 -14.44
C CYS A 29 -10.19 -12.50 -12.99
N ARG A 30 -10.77 -13.65 -12.63
CA ARG A 30 -11.23 -13.94 -11.26
C ARG A 30 -10.08 -13.89 -10.26
N ARG A 31 -8.92 -14.48 -10.60
CA ARG A 31 -7.72 -14.42 -9.75
C ARG A 31 -7.24 -12.99 -9.56
N ARG A 32 -7.18 -12.19 -10.64
CA ARG A 32 -6.79 -10.77 -10.55
C ARG A 32 -7.76 -9.97 -9.67
N GLN A 33 -9.07 -10.14 -9.84
CA GLN A 33 -10.07 -9.47 -9.00
C GLN A 33 -9.91 -9.84 -7.53
N LYS A 34 -9.68 -11.12 -7.22
CA LYS A 34 -9.41 -11.59 -5.84
C LYS A 34 -8.16 -10.93 -5.26
N LEU A 35 -7.06 -10.88 -6.02
CA LEU A 35 -5.82 -10.20 -5.59
C LEU A 35 -6.05 -8.71 -5.31
N LEU A 36 -6.76 -8.01 -6.21
CA LEU A 36 -7.09 -6.60 -6.03
C LEU A 36 -7.97 -6.36 -4.78
N SER A 37 -8.96 -7.23 -4.54
CA SER A 37 -9.83 -7.14 -3.37
C SER A 37 -9.05 -7.32 -2.07
N ILE A 38 -8.17 -8.33 -2.02
CA ILE A 38 -7.32 -8.60 -0.87
C ILE A 38 -6.39 -7.42 -0.61
N LEU A 39 -5.64 -6.99 -1.64
CA LEU A 39 -4.73 -5.85 -1.54
C LEU A 39 -5.47 -4.62 -1.04
N ARG A 40 -6.63 -4.28 -1.63
CA ARG A 40 -7.44 -3.14 -1.19
C ARG A 40 -7.85 -3.24 0.28
N SER A 41 -8.30 -4.41 0.73
CA SER A 41 -8.77 -4.59 2.12
C SER A 41 -7.65 -4.39 3.15
N GLU A 42 -6.47 -4.95 2.87
CA GLU A 42 -5.29 -4.81 3.73
C GLU A 42 -4.75 -3.38 3.69
N THR A 43 -4.64 -2.78 2.50
CA THR A 43 -4.22 -1.38 2.35
C THR A 43 -5.15 -0.43 3.10
N LEU A 44 -6.47 -0.62 3.03
CA LEU A 44 -7.43 0.30 3.69
C LEU A 44 -7.21 0.39 5.20
N GLY A 45 -7.08 -0.76 5.88
CA GLY A 45 -6.87 -0.79 7.33
C GLY A 45 -5.53 -0.16 7.71
N LEU A 46 -4.47 -0.53 7.01
CA LEU A 46 -3.12 -0.06 7.28
C LEU A 46 -2.95 1.44 6.97
N SER A 47 -3.45 1.92 5.83
CA SER A 47 -3.37 3.34 5.46
C SER A 47 -4.14 4.23 6.44
N ARG A 48 -5.23 3.73 7.02
CA ARG A 48 -5.96 4.43 8.07
C ARG A 48 -5.15 4.53 9.35
N GLU A 49 -4.62 3.41 9.84
CA GLU A 49 -3.78 3.39 11.06
C GLU A 49 -2.57 4.33 10.93
N VAL A 50 -1.93 4.31 9.76
CA VAL A 50 -0.79 5.18 9.42
C VAL A 50 -1.17 6.66 9.40
N ALA A 51 -2.27 7.02 8.74
CA ALA A 51 -2.72 8.41 8.65
C ALA A 51 -3.11 8.97 10.02
N GLU A 52 -3.84 8.18 10.81
CA GLU A 52 -4.23 8.55 12.17
C GLU A 52 -3.01 8.77 13.08
N LEU A 53 -1.98 7.92 12.99
CA LEU A 53 -0.75 8.10 13.74
C LEU A 53 0.02 9.36 13.30
N ALA A 54 0.16 9.60 12.00
CA ALA A 54 0.87 10.76 11.46
C ALA A 54 0.24 12.06 11.98
N GLU A 55 -1.09 12.17 11.87
CA GLU A 55 -1.81 13.35 12.29
C GLU A 55 -1.80 13.52 13.81
N ALA A 56 -1.91 12.43 14.59
CA ALA A 56 -1.82 12.47 16.04
C ALA A 56 -0.46 12.97 16.55
N ILE A 57 0.63 12.59 15.88
CA ILE A 57 1.99 13.09 16.17
C ILE A 57 2.04 14.60 15.91
N CYS A 58 1.64 15.04 14.72
CA CYS A 58 1.73 16.45 14.33
C CYS A 58 0.81 17.36 15.15
N SER A 59 -0.42 16.93 15.44
CA SER A 59 -1.36 17.67 16.29
C SER A 59 -0.79 17.90 17.68
N ARG A 60 -0.22 16.86 18.31
CA ARG A 60 0.41 17.02 19.63
C ARG A 60 1.63 17.93 19.60
N GLN A 61 2.46 17.84 18.57
CA GLN A 61 3.60 18.74 18.42
C GLN A 61 3.16 20.20 18.24
N ALA A 62 2.13 20.45 17.44
CA ALA A 62 1.55 21.79 17.27
C ALA A 62 1.01 22.35 18.59
N ASP A 63 0.43 21.49 19.43
CA ASP A 63 -0.05 21.84 20.77
C ASP A 63 1.06 21.94 21.84
N GLY A 64 2.32 21.70 21.49
CA GLY A 64 3.44 21.64 22.44
C GLY A 64 3.34 20.49 23.45
N ARG A 65 2.53 19.46 23.15
CA ARG A 65 2.32 18.31 24.02
C ARG A 65 3.38 17.24 23.77
N ILE A 66 3.79 16.59 24.86
CA ILE A 66 4.68 15.44 24.81
C ILE A 66 3.95 14.27 24.15
N ILE A 67 4.67 13.54 23.31
CA ILE A 67 4.21 12.25 22.78
C ILE A 67 4.61 11.18 23.79
N ASP A 68 3.66 10.82 24.63
CA ASP A 68 3.79 9.80 25.66
C ASP A 68 3.65 8.38 25.10
N GLN A 69 3.94 7.39 25.94
CA GLN A 69 3.89 5.98 25.56
C GLN A 69 2.45 5.52 25.27
N ASP A 70 1.43 6.09 25.92
CA ASP A 70 0.03 5.73 25.69
C ASP A 70 -0.41 6.10 24.26
N VAL A 71 0.12 7.21 23.71
CA VAL A 71 -0.05 7.53 22.29
C VAL A 71 0.52 6.43 21.43
N LEU A 72 1.77 6.05 21.72
CA LEU A 72 2.51 5.11 20.89
C LEU A 72 1.90 3.72 20.97
N ASP A 73 1.39 3.30 22.13
CA ASP A 73 0.80 1.99 22.36
C ASP A 73 -0.59 1.86 21.71
N ARG A 74 -1.26 2.98 21.43
CA ARG A 74 -2.52 2.99 20.65
C ARG A 74 -2.31 2.59 19.20
N TYR A 75 -1.11 2.77 18.64
CA TYR A 75 -0.81 2.51 17.23
C TYR A 75 0.24 1.41 17.10
N SER A 76 -0.17 0.24 16.64
CA SER A 76 0.73 -0.91 16.48
C SER A 76 1.47 -0.89 15.13
N LEU A 77 0.94 -0.15 14.15
CA LEU A 77 1.28 -0.23 12.73
C LEU A 77 1.33 -1.69 12.30
N THR A 78 0.15 -2.31 12.20
CA THR A 78 -0.02 -3.75 12.01
C THR A 78 0.81 -4.29 10.85
N GLU A 79 1.31 -5.52 10.96
CA GLU A 79 2.09 -6.11 9.87
C GLU A 79 1.16 -6.52 8.73
N PRO A 80 1.53 -6.25 7.46
CA PRO A 80 0.84 -6.83 6.32
C PRO A 80 0.84 -8.36 6.44
N GLN A 81 -0.33 -8.95 6.58
CA GLN A 81 -0.47 -10.41 6.72
C GLN A 81 -0.46 -11.09 5.35
N THR A 82 -0.97 -10.40 4.35
CA THR A 82 -1.28 -10.97 3.05
C THR A 82 -0.23 -10.60 2.03
N TYR A 83 0.33 -9.39 2.10
CA TYR A 83 1.34 -8.93 1.16
C TYR A 83 2.53 -9.88 0.93
N PRO A 84 3.18 -10.47 1.96
CA PRO A 84 4.25 -11.44 1.72
C PRO A 84 3.81 -12.63 0.86
N GLY A 85 2.58 -13.12 1.07
CA GLY A 85 1.97 -14.17 0.26
C GLY A 85 1.54 -13.71 -1.14
N LEU A 86 1.37 -12.41 -1.36
CA LEU A 86 1.04 -11.82 -2.65
C LEU A 86 2.28 -11.61 -3.54
N ILE A 87 3.50 -11.56 -2.98
CA ILE A 87 4.75 -11.31 -3.72
C ILE A 87 4.89 -12.21 -4.97
N PRO A 88 4.71 -13.55 -4.89
CA PRO A 88 4.82 -14.43 -6.06
C PRO A 88 3.75 -14.18 -7.13
N SER A 89 2.70 -13.42 -6.80
CA SER A 89 1.58 -13.09 -7.68
C SER A 89 1.57 -11.61 -8.11
N LEU A 90 2.53 -10.79 -7.68
CA LEU A 90 2.58 -9.35 -8.03
C LEU A 90 2.66 -9.12 -9.54
N TRP A 91 3.32 -10.01 -10.29
CA TRP A 91 3.40 -9.93 -11.75
C TRP A 91 2.02 -10.01 -12.44
N ARG A 92 0.98 -10.49 -11.74
CA ARG A 92 -0.41 -10.55 -12.25
C ARG A 92 -1.15 -9.22 -12.09
N LEU A 93 -0.62 -8.32 -11.26
CA LEU A 93 -1.11 -6.96 -11.11
C LEU A 93 -0.55 -6.08 -12.25
N PRO A 94 -1.29 -5.03 -12.63
CA PRO A 94 -0.74 -3.93 -13.42
C PRO A 94 0.54 -3.38 -12.79
N THR A 95 1.55 -3.04 -13.60
CA THR A 95 2.87 -2.59 -13.14
C THR A 95 2.80 -1.38 -12.22
N ASP A 96 1.90 -0.45 -12.49
CA ASP A 96 1.63 0.72 -11.66
C ASP A 96 1.11 0.34 -10.26
N LEU A 97 0.19 -0.62 -10.18
CA LEU A 97 -0.31 -1.13 -8.90
C LEU A 97 0.74 -1.93 -8.14
N ALA A 98 1.53 -2.73 -8.84
CA ALA A 98 2.63 -3.48 -8.23
C ALA A 98 3.68 -2.53 -7.65
N GLY A 99 4.08 -1.49 -8.40
CA GLY A 99 5.00 -0.46 -7.93
C GLY A 99 4.48 0.27 -6.69
N ARG A 100 3.21 0.71 -6.71
CA ARG A 100 2.57 1.35 -5.56
C ARG A 100 2.47 0.44 -4.34
N ALA A 101 2.20 -0.85 -4.54
CA ALA A 101 2.20 -1.83 -3.45
C ALA A 101 3.58 -1.96 -2.82
N VAL A 102 4.63 -2.12 -3.64
CA VAL A 102 6.02 -2.16 -3.16
C VAL A 102 6.38 -0.89 -2.39
N GLU A 103 6.05 0.28 -2.91
CA GLU A 103 6.27 1.56 -2.24
C GLU A 103 5.53 1.64 -0.91
N PHE A 104 4.24 1.34 -0.90
CA PHE A 104 3.39 1.34 0.29
C PHE A 104 3.98 0.47 1.41
N HIS A 105 4.34 -0.77 1.09
CA HIS A 105 4.88 -1.73 2.05
C HIS A 105 6.31 -1.37 2.50
N GLY A 106 7.13 -0.83 1.60
CA GLY A 106 8.45 -0.30 1.95
C GLY A 106 8.35 0.85 2.95
N GLN A 107 7.47 1.82 2.69
CA GLN A 107 7.24 2.95 3.61
C GLN A 107 6.63 2.53 4.93
N LEU A 108 5.72 1.55 4.94
CA LEU A 108 5.15 1.01 6.17
C LEU A 108 6.21 0.30 7.03
N CYS A 109 7.06 -0.53 6.40
CA CYS A 109 8.17 -1.19 7.09
C CYS A 109 9.13 -0.17 7.73
N LEU A 110 9.45 0.88 6.97
CA LEU A 110 10.29 1.98 7.42
C LEU A 110 9.66 2.76 8.58
N ALA A 111 8.38 3.09 8.48
CA ALA A 111 7.62 3.74 9.55
C ALA A 111 7.58 2.89 10.83
N ARG A 112 7.38 1.58 10.71
CA ARG A 112 7.46 0.64 11.85
C ARG A 112 8.82 0.63 12.51
N SER A 113 9.89 0.56 11.72
CA SER A 113 11.27 0.60 12.22
C SER A 113 11.55 1.89 13.00
N ARG A 114 11.14 3.03 12.45
CA ARG A 114 11.29 4.34 13.12
C ARG A 114 10.43 4.47 14.35
N LEU A 115 9.19 4.00 14.32
CA LEU A 115 8.31 3.97 15.50
C LEU A 115 8.93 3.13 16.62
N ALA A 116 9.53 1.99 16.29
CA ALA A 116 10.23 1.15 17.26
C ALA A 116 11.45 1.87 17.86
N ALA A 117 12.23 2.59 17.04
CA ALA A 117 13.34 3.43 17.49
C ALA A 117 12.89 4.54 18.44
N TRP A 118 11.79 5.19 18.08
CA TRP A 118 11.15 6.22 18.89
C TRP A 118 10.67 5.71 20.26
N ARG A 119 10.11 4.49 20.29
CA ARG A 119 9.73 3.79 21.53
C ARG A 119 10.94 3.52 22.43
N ARG A 120 12.13 3.25 21.86
CA ARG A 120 13.38 3.08 22.60
C ARG A 120 14.01 4.38 23.11
N GLY A 121 13.46 5.54 22.75
CA GLY A 121 13.90 6.84 23.26
C GLY A 121 14.66 7.71 22.26
N GLU A 122 14.78 7.30 20.99
CA GLU A 122 15.46 8.07 19.94
C GLU A 122 14.58 9.26 19.44
N ARG A 123 14.21 10.18 20.34
CA ARG A 123 13.13 11.17 20.14
C ARG A 123 13.59 12.57 19.72
N GLY A 124 14.48 12.65 18.72
CA GLY A 124 14.92 13.92 18.13
C GLY A 124 13.91 14.54 17.15
N SER A 125 14.05 15.84 16.86
CA SER A 125 13.26 16.54 15.83
C SER A 125 13.39 15.88 14.46
N ILE A 126 14.61 15.50 14.07
CA ILE A 126 14.91 14.76 12.84
C ILE A 126 14.22 13.38 12.84
N SER A 127 14.32 12.63 13.94
CA SER A 127 13.68 11.31 14.07
C SER A 127 12.16 11.40 13.93
N THR A 128 11.57 12.45 14.51
CA THR A 128 10.13 12.73 14.40
C THR A 128 9.71 13.00 12.96
N TYR A 129 10.45 13.88 12.29
CA TYR A 129 10.22 14.18 10.89
C TYR A 129 10.32 12.93 10.00
N LEU A 130 11.38 12.14 10.17
CA LEU A 130 11.59 10.93 9.38
C LEU A 130 10.50 9.87 9.60
N LEU A 131 9.93 9.81 10.81
CA LEU A 131 8.76 8.98 11.10
C LEU A 131 7.51 9.52 10.41
N VAL A 132 7.18 10.81 10.59
CA VAL A 132 5.99 11.42 9.97
C VAL A 132 6.06 11.38 8.45
N SER A 133 7.24 11.57 7.86
CA SER A 133 7.46 11.47 6.41
C SER A 133 7.17 10.05 5.91
N ALA A 134 7.69 9.02 6.57
CA ALA A 134 7.41 7.63 6.21
C ALA A 134 5.92 7.28 6.35
N LEU A 135 5.27 7.75 7.42
CA LEU A 135 3.84 7.55 7.62
C LEU A 135 3.02 8.25 6.51
N THR A 136 3.27 9.53 6.25
CA THR A 136 2.56 10.33 5.25
C THR A 136 2.70 9.71 3.85
N ARG A 137 3.91 9.27 3.48
CA ARG A 137 4.15 8.61 2.19
C ARG A 137 3.51 7.22 2.10
N SER A 138 3.50 6.46 3.19
CA SER A 138 2.77 5.20 3.24
C SER A 138 1.26 5.44 3.06
N ALA A 139 0.66 6.39 3.78
CA ALA A 139 -0.75 6.74 3.62
C ALA A 139 -1.09 7.20 2.19
N ASN A 140 -0.27 8.05 1.58
CA ASN A 140 -0.45 8.52 0.20
C ASN A 140 -0.30 7.40 -0.84
N SER A 141 0.70 6.52 -0.67
CA SER A 141 0.89 5.35 -1.54
C SER A 141 -0.30 4.41 -1.46
N GLY A 142 -0.78 4.16 -0.24
CA GLY A 142 -1.96 3.33 0.01
C GLY A 142 -3.24 3.91 -0.58
N ASP A 143 -3.47 5.21 -0.45
CA ASP A 143 -4.55 5.93 -1.13
C ASP A 143 -4.48 5.74 -2.67
N GLY A 144 -3.29 5.81 -3.25
CA GLY A 144 -3.07 5.50 -4.68
C GLY A 144 -3.51 4.08 -5.05
N ILE A 145 -3.17 3.08 -4.23
CA ILE A 145 -3.62 1.69 -4.42
C ILE A 145 -5.14 1.60 -4.29
N LEU A 146 -5.73 2.25 -3.29
CA LEU A 146 -7.16 2.20 -3.01
C LEU A 146 -7.98 2.81 -4.14
N ARG A 147 -7.59 3.99 -4.65
CA ARG A 147 -8.25 4.61 -5.81
C ARG A 147 -8.18 3.72 -7.04
N GLU A 148 -6.99 3.20 -7.31
CA GLU A 148 -6.74 2.43 -8.53
C GLU A 148 -7.40 1.04 -8.51
N SER A 149 -7.34 0.35 -7.37
CA SER A 149 -8.06 -0.92 -7.17
C SER A 149 -9.58 -0.73 -7.23
N THR A 150 -10.10 0.33 -6.61
CA THR A 150 -11.52 0.67 -6.60
C THR A 150 -12.02 0.99 -8.02
N ARG A 151 -11.27 1.80 -8.77
CA ARG A 151 -11.54 2.11 -10.18
C ARG A 151 -11.63 0.85 -11.04
N ARG A 152 -10.70 -0.09 -10.86
CA ARG A 152 -10.66 -1.36 -11.63
C ARG A 152 -11.71 -2.37 -11.20
N LEU A 153 -12.11 -2.36 -9.93
CA LEU A 153 -13.16 -3.23 -9.39
C LEU A 153 -14.57 -2.65 -9.60
N GLY A 154 -14.69 -1.40 -10.04
CA GLY A 154 -15.98 -0.71 -10.17
C GLY A 154 -16.64 -0.43 -8.82
N TRP A 155 -15.83 -0.29 -7.76
CA TRP A 155 -16.32 0.00 -6.41
C TRP A 155 -16.41 1.52 -6.19
N PRO A 156 -17.18 2.00 -5.20
CA PRO A 156 -17.19 3.41 -4.85
C PRO A 156 -15.87 3.82 -4.18
N THR A 157 -15.32 4.96 -4.61
CA THR A 157 -14.20 5.64 -3.93
C THR A 157 -14.72 6.26 -2.65
N GLY A 158 -14.33 5.69 -1.50
CA GLY A 158 -14.91 6.07 -0.21
C GLY A 158 -13.93 6.53 0.86
N TRP A 159 -12.63 6.60 0.58
CA TRP A 159 -11.65 6.96 1.60
C TRP A 159 -10.53 7.83 1.01
N LYS A 160 -10.13 8.85 1.77
CA LYS A 160 -8.96 9.68 1.56
C LYS A 160 -8.28 9.87 2.92
N PRO A 161 -6.95 9.78 3.02
CA PRO A 161 -6.25 10.05 4.27
C PRO A 161 -6.42 11.53 4.64
N GLU A 162 -6.98 11.79 5.81
CA GLU A 162 -7.07 13.12 6.40
C GLU A 162 -5.85 13.33 7.30
N MET A 163 -4.85 14.04 6.78
CA MET A 163 -3.59 14.28 7.47
C MET A 163 -3.01 15.68 7.14
N PRO A 164 -3.78 16.77 7.34
CA PRO A 164 -3.38 18.11 6.92
C PRO A 164 -2.13 18.61 7.64
N LEU A 165 -1.98 18.36 8.94
CA LEU A 165 -0.80 18.81 9.68
C LEU A 165 0.44 18.01 9.29
N ALA A 166 0.29 16.69 9.13
CA ALA A 166 1.39 15.85 8.69
C ALA A 166 1.85 16.23 7.26
N SER A 167 0.90 16.49 6.36
CA SER A 167 1.19 16.90 4.98
C SER A 167 1.90 18.26 4.96
N ALA A 168 1.42 19.24 5.73
CA ALA A 168 2.05 20.56 5.83
C ALA A 168 3.47 20.49 6.41
N LEU A 169 3.70 19.64 7.43
CA LEU A 169 5.03 19.44 7.99
C LEU A 169 6.00 18.85 6.96
N VAL A 170 5.57 17.81 6.25
CA VAL A 170 6.39 17.16 5.23
C VAL A 170 6.71 18.15 4.11
N GLU A 171 5.70 18.78 3.51
CA GLU A 171 5.90 19.78 2.44
C GLU A 171 6.79 20.95 2.87
N GLY A 172 6.67 21.39 4.14
CA GLY A 172 7.50 22.43 4.71
C GLY A 172 8.98 22.04 4.72
N ILE A 173 9.29 20.84 5.23
CA ILE A 173 10.67 20.36 5.36
C ILE A 173 11.26 19.97 4.00
N GLU A 174 10.48 19.36 3.10
CA GLU A 174 10.93 19.06 1.74
C GLU A 174 11.34 20.33 0.99
N ARG A 175 10.69 21.47 1.28
CA ARG A 175 11.03 22.77 0.70
C ARG A 175 12.28 23.39 1.33
N THR A 176 12.48 23.23 2.64
CA THR A 176 13.53 23.95 3.36
C THR A 176 14.82 23.15 3.52
N ASN A 177 14.77 21.81 3.62
CA ASN A 177 15.90 20.93 3.89
C ASN A 177 15.78 19.61 3.11
N PRO A 178 15.87 19.65 1.77
CA PRO A 178 15.70 18.46 0.92
C PRO A 178 16.73 17.35 1.21
N GLU A 179 17.95 17.70 1.64
CA GLU A 179 19.02 16.76 1.98
C GLU A 179 18.69 15.81 3.14
N LEU A 180 17.75 16.18 4.02
CA LEU A 180 17.23 15.28 5.06
C LEU A 180 16.49 14.07 4.46
N LEU A 181 15.97 14.20 3.23
CA LEU A 181 15.35 13.12 2.48
C LEU A 181 16.38 12.23 1.78
N ASP A 182 17.52 12.77 1.35
CA ASP A 182 18.50 11.96 0.61
C ASP A 182 19.35 11.08 1.54
N GLY A 183 19.74 11.60 2.72
CA GLY A 183 20.60 10.89 3.67
C GLY A 183 19.85 10.05 4.72
N GLY A 184 18.69 10.50 5.19
CA GLY A 184 17.96 9.87 6.30
C GLY A 184 16.88 8.88 5.88
N TYR A 185 16.46 8.90 4.61
CA TYR A 185 15.26 8.22 4.17
C TYR A 185 15.42 6.71 4.01
N TRP A 186 16.52 6.26 3.41
CA TRP A 186 16.84 4.83 3.27
C TRP A 186 17.72 4.28 4.39
N SER A 187 18.28 5.17 5.21
CA SER A 187 19.12 4.77 6.33
C SER A 187 18.25 4.14 7.43
N PRO A 188 18.63 2.95 7.93
CA PRO A 188 18.01 2.42 9.12
C PRO A 188 18.22 3.41 10.29
N PRO A 189 17.29 3.47 11.26
CA PRO A 189 17.54 4.21 12.49
C PRO A 189 18.84 3.71 13.14
N ALA A 190 19.67 4.64 13.59
CA ALA A 190 21.01 4.40 14.13
C ALA A 190 21.00 3.77 15.52
#